data_AF-D2R9G6-F1
#
_entry.id   AF-D2R9G6-F1
#
_cell.length_a   1.000
_cell.length_b   1.000
_cell.length_c   1.000
_cell.angle_alpha   90.00
_cell.angle_beta   90.00
_cell.angle_gamma   90.00
#
_symmetry.space_group_name_H-M   'P 1'
#
loop_
_entity.id
_entity.type
_entity.pdbx_description
1 polymer ?
#
loop_
_entity_poly.entity_id
_entity_poly.type
_entity_poly.pdbx_seq_one_letter_code
_entity_poly.pdbx_strand_id
1 'polypeptide(L)'
;MHRTAVRGCFFKNGSSPVAAGDAERSLHMVTDVYHLKAYNSEQGLHNLTLAVREVDDDYIITCKLPDSDDLLTGQAGDCFAALQIMRREAEGRNWKICCKGARRNVWPSAMSRSMGGGVKAYVLEMGRQGRVDSLVDIFDDDDPESYSSVSDQEAFASAWLESLQ
;
A
#
# COMPACT_ATOMS: atom_id res chain seq x y z
N MET A 1 11.10 16.07 -12.17
CA MET A 1 11.77 15.11 -11.27
C MET A 1 11.70 13.76 -11.94
N HIS A 2 12.86 13.23 -12.31
CA HIS A 2 13.03 12.21 -13.34
C HIS A 2 12.87 10.81 -12.75
N ARG A 3 11.94 10.01 -13.31
CA ARG A 3 11.90 8.56 -13.09
C ARG A 3 13.08 7.93 -13.84
N THR A 4 13.97 7.24 -13.14
CA THR A 4 15.06 6.48 -13.76
C THR A 4 14.76 5.00 -13.61
N ALA A 5 14.22 4.39 -14.68
CA ALA A 5 14.15 2.95 -14.84
C ALA A 5 15.32 2.52 -15.71
N VAL A 6 16.29 1.80 -15.15
CA VAL A 6 17.44 1.27 -15.91
C VAL A 6 17.00 -0.04 -16.56
N ARG A 7 16.83 -0.03 -17.88
CA ARG A 7 16.43 -1.18 -18.70
C ARG A 7 17.69 -1.78 -19.33
N GLY A 8 18.18 -2.90 -18.80
CA GLY A 8 19.29 -3.65 -19.39
C GLY A 8 18.78 -4.67 -20.43
N CYS A 9 19.01 -4.42 -21.71
CA CYS A 9 18.87 -5.42 -22.77
C CYS A 9 20.21 -6.12 -23.01
N PHE A 10 20.23 -7.46 -23.00
CA PHE A 10 21.32 -8.23 -23.60
C PHE A 10 20.73 -9.36 -24.46
N PHE A 11 21.10 -9.35 -25.75
CA PHE A 11 20.86 -10.42 -26.72
C PHE A 11 22.16 -11.23 -26.89
N LYS A 12 22.07 -12.57 -26.94
CA LYS A 12 22.53 -13.42 -28.07
C LYS A 12 22.40 -14.94 -27.79
N ASN A 13 21.53 -15.56 -28.59
CA ASN A 13 21.59 -16.81 -29.36
C ASN A 13 22.35 -18.07 -28.86
N GLY A 14 21.65 -19.23 -28.90
CA GLY A 14 22.15 -20.43 -29.58
C GLY A 14 21.88 -21.81 -28.94
N SER A 15 20.98 -22.58 -29.59
CA SER A 15 20.97 -24.05 -29.77
C SER A 15 20.19 -24.99 -28.79
N SER A 16 19.17 -25.67 -29.36
CA SER A 16 18.27 -26.72 -28.83
C SER A 16 18.89 -28.14 -28.72
N PRO A 17 18.14 -29.22 -28.39
CA PRO A 17 17.00 -29.41 -27.45
C PRO A 17 17.30 -30.53 -26.42
N VAL A 18 16.41 -30.79 -25.44
CA VAL A 18 15.80 -32.10 -25.04
C VAL A 18 15.26 -31.98 -23.59
N ALA A 19 14.06 -32.55 -23.39
CA ALA A 19 13.38 -32.91 -22.14
C ALA A 19 12.46 -31.85 -21.51
N ALA A 20 11.16 -32.07 -21.73
CA ALA A 20 10.05 -31.48 -21.01
C ALA A 20 10.01 -32.00 -19.57
N GLY A 21 9.70 -31.10 -18.64
CA GLY A 21 9.49 -31.38 -17.22
C GLY A 21 9.70 -30.11 -16.41
N ASP A 22 8.63 -29.34 -16.25
CA ASP A 22 8.49 -28.19 -15.35
C ASP A 22 9.54 -27.08 -15.49
N ALA A 23 9.42 -26.33 -16.60
CA ALA A 23 10.06 -25.03 -16.73
C ALA A 23 9.45 -24.07 -15.72
N GLU A 24 10.16 -23.92 -14.59
CA GLU A 24 10.25 -22.73 -13.74
C GLU A 24 9.28 -21.62 -14.13
N ARG A 25 8.17 -21.51 -13.40
CA ARG A 25 7.57 -20.19 -13.19
C ARG A 25 8.62 -19.38 -12.45
N SER A 26 9.49 -18.73 -13.21
CA SER A 26 10.30 -17.60 -12.76
C SER A 26 9.32 -16.51 -12.35
N LEU A 27 8.80 -16.64 -11.13
CA LEU A 27 7.97 -15.66 -10.46
C LEU A 27 8.88 -14.45 -10.28
N HIS A 28 8.72 -13.44 -11.13
CA HIS A 28 9.31 -12.14 -10.89
C HIS A 28 8.70 -11.64 -9.57
N MET A 29 9.37 -11.92 -8.46
CA MET A 29 9.10 -11.31 -7.16
C MET A 29 9.54 -9.83 -7.27
N VAL A 30 8.77 -9.04 -8.00
CA VAL A 30 8.95 -7.59 -7.99
C VAL A 30 8.46 -7.14 -6.62
N THR A 31 9.42 -6.71 -5.79
CA THR A 31 9.11 -6.04 -4.54
C THR A 31 9.13 -4.55 -4.82
N ASP A 32 8.00 -3.91 -4.67
CA ASP A 32 7.93 -2.46 -4.67
C ASP A 32 8.29 -1.96 -3.27
N VAL A 33 9.22 -1.01 -3.22
CA VAL A 33 9.72 -0.45 -1.95
C VAL A 33 9.36 1.02 -1.89
N TYR A 34 8.74 1.40 -0.78
CA TYR A 34 8.27 2.75 -0.49
C TYR A 34 9.00 3.30 0.72
N HIS A 35 9.44 4.55 0.62
CA HIS A 35 10.04 5.29 1.73
C HIS A 35 9.00 6.27 2.25
N LEU A 36 8.55 6.04 3.48
CA LEU A 36 7.49 6.77 4.14
C LEU A 36 8.03 7.34 5.45
N LYS A 37 7.17 8.03 6.19
CA LYS A 37 7.43 8.37 7.59
C LYS A 37 6.49 7.60 8.52
N ALA A 38 6.93 7.43 9.75
CA ALA A 38 6.11 6.93 10.84
C ALA A 38 6.29 7.83 12.05
N TYR A 39 5.20 8.14 12.74
CA TYR A 39 5.20 8.94 13.95
C TYR A 39 4.88 8.07 15.16
N ASN A 40 5.66 8.22 16.21
CA ASN A 40 5.41 7.65 17.53
C ASN A 40 5.32 8.80 18.54
N SER A 41 4.37 8.74 19.48
CA SER A 41 4.16 9.85 20.43
C SER A 41 5.32 10.04 21.43
N GLU A 42 6.13 9.01 21.65
CA GLU A 42 7.28 9.03 22.57
C GLU A 42 8.60 9.27 21.84
N GLN A 43 8.71 8.84 20.59
CA GLN A 43 9.96 8.88 19.81
C GLN A 43 9.97 9.92 18.68
N GLY A 44 8.83 10.54 18.37
CA GLY A 44 8.69 11.51 17.30
C GLY A 44 8.60 10.87 15.92
N LEU A 45 9.05 11.62 14.91
CA LEU A 45 8.95 11.23 13.50
C LEU A 45 10.20 10.48 13.03
N HIS A 46 9.99 9.35 12.37
CA HIS A 46 11.05 8.49 11.85
C HIS A 46 10.82 8.17 10.38
N ASN A 47 11.91 7.94 9.65
CA ASN A 47 11.83 7.39 8.31
C ASN A 47 11.53 5.90 8.39
N LEU A 48 10.69 5.43 7.49
CA LEU A 48 10.21 4.06 7.43
C LEU A 48 10.39 3.53 6.00
N THR A 49 10.73 2.24 5.89
CA THR A 49 10.68 1.53 4.61
C THR A 49 9.58 0.49 4.65
N LEU A 50 8.70 0.55 3.67
CA LEU A 50 7.60 -0.38 3.47
C LEU A 50 7.82 -1.14 2.17
N ALA A 51 7.73 -2.45 2.22
CA ALA A 51 7.85 -3.33 1.05
C ALA A 51 6.49 -3.93 0.73
N VAL A 52 6.12 -3.90 -0.55
CA VAL A 52 4.90 -4.53 -1.07
C VAL A 52 5.32 -5.61 -2.05
N ARG A 53 4.70 -6.77 -1.92
CA ARG A 53 4.92 -7.89 -2.84
C ARG A 53 3.59 -8.58 -3.13
N GLU A 54 3.40 -8.96 -4.37
CA GLU A 54 2.28 -9.79 -4.80
C GLU A 54 2.70 -11.26 -4.72
N VAL A 55 1.91 -12.08 -4.04
CA VAL A 55 2.13 -13.51 -3.89
C VAL A 55 0.81 -14.21 -4.19
N ASP A 56 0.81 -14.97 -5.28
CA ASP A 56 -0.41 -15.56 -5.86
C ASP A 56 -1.46 -14.47 -6.16
N ASP A 57 -2.60 -14.49 -5.47
CA ASP A 57 -3.69 -13.52 -5.63
C ASP A 57 -3.76 -12.51 -4.45
N ASP A 58 -2.76 -12.53 -3.55
CA ASP A 58 -2.69 -11.67 -2.37
C ASP A 58 -1.55 -10.64 -2.47
N TYR A 59 -1.75 -9.52 -1.78
CA TYR A 59 -0.73 -8.50 -1.53
C TYR A 59 -0.23 -8.63 -0.11
N ILE A 60 1.10 -8.73 0.04
CA ILE A 60 1.78 -8.75 1.32
C ILE A 60 2.54 -7.44 1.47
N ILE A 61 2.25 -6.72 2.56
CA ILE A 61 2.92 -5.50 2.96
C ILE A 61 3.74 -5.80 4.22
N THR A 62 5.03 -5.51 4.17
CA THR A 62 5.92 -5.63 5.32
C THR A 62 6.61 -4.31 5.63
N CYS A 63 6.84 -4.09 6.92
CA CYS A 63 7.44 -2.86 7.44
C CYS A 63 8.21 -3.17 8.72
N LYS A 64 9.43 -2.63 8.85
CA LYS A 64 10.21 -2.71 10.09
C LYS A 64 10.08 -1.41 10.88
N LEU A 65 9.59 -1.48 12.12
CA LEU A 65 9.50 -0.32 12.99
C LEU A 65 10.88 0.09 13.54
N PRO A 66 11.12 1.37 13.85
CA PRO A 66 12.40 1.83 14.41
C PRO A 66 12.78 1.24 15.77
N ASP A 67 11.80 0.83 16.58
CA ASP A 67 11.95 0.37 17.96
C ASP A 67 11.89 -1.16 18.12
N SER A 68 11.76 -1.89 17.01
CA SER A 68 11.59 -3.33 17.01
C SER A 68 12.36 -3.99 15.86
N ASP A 69 12.89 -5.18 16.12
CA ASP A 69 13.45 -6.04 15.07
C ASP A 69 12.38 -6.84 14.32
N ASP A 70 11.15 -6.89 14.83
CA ASP A 70 10.04 -7.58 14.20
C ASP A 70 9.51 -6.82 12.97
N LEU A 71 9.03 -7.59 11.99
CA LEU A 71 8.34 -7.05 10.83
C LEU A 71 6.83 -7.03 11.09
N LEU A 72 6.23 -5.84 10.99
CA LEU A 72 4.79 -5.72 10.83
C LEU A 72 4.40 -6.30 9.47
N THR A 73 3.31 -7.07 9.44
CA THR A 73 2.86 -7.73 8.21
C THR A 73 1.36 -7.56 8.02
N GLY A 74 0.96 -7.13 6.83
CA GLY A 74 -0.42 -7.17 6.37
C GLY A 74 -0.55 -7.99 5.10
N GLN A 75 -1.55 -8.87 5.05
CA GLN A 75 -1.84 -9.70 3.88
C GLN A 75 -3.32 -9.65 3.55
N ALA A 76 -3.65 -9.33 2.30
CA ALA A 76 -5.02 -9.35 1.79
C ALA A 76 -5.05 -9.34 0.25
N GLY A 77 -6.21 -9.63 -0.34
CA GLY A 77 -6.41 -9.58 -1.80
C GLY A 77 -6.34 -8.20 -2.45
N ASP A 78 -6.13 -7.12 -1.68
CA ASP A 78 -5.84 -5.78 -2.21
C ASP A 78 -4.86 -5.00 -1.32
N CYS A 79 -4.07 -4.11 -1.90
CA CYS A 79 -3.05 -3.32 -1.20
C CYS A 79 -3.62 -2.46 -0.07
N PHE A 80 -4.83 -1.91 -0.22
CA PHE A 80 -5.43 -1.05 0.82
C PHE A 80 -5.87 -1.89 2.02
N ALA A 81 -6.45 -3.07 1.79
CA ALA A 81 -6.78 -4.02 2.84
C ALA A 81 -5.52 -4.51 3.57
N ALA A 82 -4.47 -4.88 2.84
CA ALA A 82 -3.18 -5.27 3.43
C ALA A 82 -2.58 -4.13 4.26
N LEU A 83 -2.66 -2.89 3.76
CA LEU A 83 -2.18 -1.69 4.47
C LEU A 83 -2.96 -1.47 5.77
N GLN A 84 -4.28 -1.63 5.76
CA GLN A 84 -5.11 -1.52 6.97
C GLN A 84 -4.73 -2.57 8.03
N ILE A 85 -4.46 -3.82 7.63
CA ILE A 85 -4.04 -4.87 8.56
C ILE A 85 -2.71 -4.51 9.22
N MET A 86 -1.71 -4.13 8.42
CA MET A 86 -0.40 -3.72 8.93
C MET A 86 -0.50 -2.48 9.84
N ARG A 87 -1.33 -1.50 9.46
CA ARG A 87 -1.56 -0.29 10.27
C ARG A 87 -2.22 -0.56 11.62
N ARG A 88 -3.16 -1.51 11.71
CA ARG A 88 -3.75 -1.91 13.00
C ARG A 88 -2.70 -2.46 13.95
N GLU A 89 -1.74 -3.22 13.42
CA GLU A 89 -0.61 -3.72 14.22
C GLU A 89 0.30 -2.57 14.68
N ALA A 90 0.61 -1.63 13.78
CA ALA A 90 1.37 -0.43 14.12
C ALA A 90 0.68 0.42 15.22
N GLU A 91 -0.63 0.62 15.09
CA GLU A 91 -1.46 1.35 16.05
C GLU A 91 -1.40 0.73 17.46
N GLY A 92 -1.47 -0.59 17.55
CA GLY A 92 -1.32 -1.32 18.81
C GLY A 92 0.07 -1.15 19.47
N ARG A 93 1.07 -0.73 18.70
CA ARG A 93 2.43 -0.43 19.14
C ARG A 93 2.71 1.07 19.24
N ASN A 94 1.68 1.93 19.23
CA ASN A 94 1.80 3.39 19.30
C ASN A 94 2.53 4.03 18.09
N TRP A 95 2.52 3.36 16.95
CA TRP A 95 3.06 3.86 15.68
C TRP A 95 1.96 4.25 14.71
N LYS A 96 2.17 5.40 14.05
CA LYS A 96 1.28 5.96 13.04
C LYS A 96 2.01 6.03 11.71
N ILE A 97 1.57 5.27 10.72
CA ILE A 97 2.18 5.26 9.38
C ILE A 97 1.68 6.48 8.60
N CYS A 98 2.58 7.36 8.19
CA CYS A 98 2.27 8.62 7.51
C CYS A 98 2.30 8.41 6.00
N CYS A 99 1.15 8.02 5.45
CA CYS A 99 0.93 7.89 4.01
C CYS A 99 -0.50 8.35 3.67
N LYS A 100 -0.77 8.70 2.41
CA LYS A 100 -2.10 9.17 2.00
C LYS A 100 -3.19 8.12 2.24
N GLY A 101 -2.85 6.83 2.15
CA GLY A 101 -3.75 5.72 2.50
C GLY A 101 -4.15 5.70 3.97
N ALA A 102 -3.48 6.46 4.84
CA ALA A 102 -3.81 6.63 6.25
C ALA A 102 -4.62 7.88 6.58
N ARG A 103 -5.00 8.70 5.58
CA ARG A 103 -5.88 9.85 5.81
C ARG A 103 -7.30 9.43 6.14
N ARG A 104 -7.92 10.15 7.07
CA ARG A 104 -9.34 9.96 7.47
C ARG A 104 -10.30 9.87 6.29
N ASN A 105 -10.14 10.78 5.33
CA ASN A 105 -11.04 10.91 4.19
C ASN A 105 -10.48 10.27 2.92
N VAL A 106 -9.53 9.36 3.00
CA VAL A 106 -9.07 8.61 1.82
C VAL A 106 -9.66 7.20 1.86
N TRP A 107 -10.37 6.82 0.80
CA TRP A 107 -10.95 5.48 0.69
C TRP A 107 -11.02 5.01 -0.77
N PRO A 108 -10.69 3.74 -1.07
CA PRO A 108 -10.84 3.19 -2.41
C PRO A 108 -12.28 2.78 -2.71
N SER A 109 -12.71 2.92 -3.96
CA SER A 109 -13.97 2.34 -4.42
C SER A 109 -13.83 0.82 -4.62
N ALA A 110 -14.96 0.10 -4.62
CA ALA A 110 -14.98 -1.33 -4.91
C ALA A 110 -14.33 -1.67 -6.27
N MET A 111 -14.57 -0.84 -7.29
CA MET A 111 -13.97 -0.99 -8.62
C MET A 111 -12.45 -0.74 -8.60
N SER A 112 -11.96 0.23 -7.80
CA SER A 112 -10.52 0.49 -7.67
C SER A 112 -9.81 -0.68 -7.00
N ARG A 113 -10.43 -1.30 -6.01
CA ARG A 113 -9.89 -2.50 -5.34
C ARG A 113 -9.80 -3.69 -6.31
N SER A 114 -10.88 -3.96 -7.06
CA SER A 114 -10.92 -5.14 -7.93
C SER A 114 -10.08 -5.04 -9.20
N MET A 115 -9.97 -3.85 -9.80
CA MET A 115 -9.29 -3.66 -11.09
C MET A 115 -7.88 -3.05 -10.97
N GLY A 116 -7.58 -2.40 -9.85
CA GLY A 116 -6.34 -1.63 -9.65
C GLY A 116 -5.46 -2.09 -8.49
N GLY A 117 -5.71 -3.30 -7.96
CA GLY A 117 -4.94 -3.87 -6.85
C GLY A 117 -5.05 -3.07 -5.53
N GLY A 118 -5.99 -2.13 -5.44
CA GLY A 118 -6.18 -1.28 -4.25
C GLY A 118 -5.14 -0.17 -4.05
N VAL A 119 -4.22 0.07 -4.99
CA VAL A 119 -3.16 1.11 -4.84
C VAL A 119 -3.69 2.55 -4.98
N LYS A 120 -4.85 2.71 -5.63
CA LYS A 120 -5.49 4.02 -5.83
C LYS A 120 -6.73 4.17 -4.96
N ALA A 121 -6.83 5.32 -4.30
CA ALA A 121 -7.97 5.69 -3.46
C ALA A 121 -8.42 7.12 -3.73
N TYR A 122 -9.65 7.45 -3.35
CA TYR A 122 -10.23 8.78 -3.53
C TYR A 122 -10.10 9.57 -2.24
N VAL A 123 -9.73 10.85 -2.35
CA VAL A 123 -10.01 11.83 -1.30
C VAL A 123 -11.53 12.11 -1.34
N LEU A 124 -12.21 11.78 -0.26
CA LEU A 124 -13.65 11.85 -0.12
C LEU A 124 -14.09 13.21 0.43
N GLU A 125 -15.24 13.66 -0.06
CA GLU A 125 -15.97 14.84 0.41
C GLU A 125 -17.41 14.43 0.71
N MET A 126 -17.94 14.83 1.87
CA MET A 126 -19.31 14.49 2.28
C MET A 126 -20.34 15.07 1.30
N GLY A 127 -21.35 14.26 0.94
CA GLY A 127 -22.38 14.61 -0.04
C GLY A 127 -21.89 14.69 -1.49
N ARG A 128 -20.66 14.24 -1.79
CA ARG A 128 -20.08 14.27 -3.13
C ARG A 128 -19.49 12.92 -3.51
N GLN A 129 -19.85 12.44 -4.70
CA GLN A 129 -19.25 11.24 -5.27
C GLN A 129 -17.75 11.44 -5.51
N GLY A 130 -16.97 10.37 -5.32
CA GLY A 130 -15.53 10.39 -5.59
C GLY A 130 -15.27 10.69 -7.07
N ARG A 131 -14.35 11.61 -7.33
CA ARG A 131 -14.00 12.06 -8.68
C ARG A 131 -12.57 11.62 -9.03
N VAL A 132 -12.32 11.41 -10.33
CA VAL A 132 -11.02 10.96 -10.83
C VAL A 132 -9.89 11.95 -10.48
N ASP A 133 -10.20 13.24 -10.43
CA ASP A 133 -9.26 14.31 -10.02
C ASP A 133 -8.84 14.24 -8.54
N SER A 134 -9.58 13.47 -7.73
CA SER A 134 -9.35 13.28 -6.31
C SER A 134 -8.63 11.96 -6.00
N LEU A 135 -8.17 11.25 -7.04
CA LEU A 135 -7.40 10.02 -6.89
C LEU A 135 -5.99 10.30 -6.36
N VAL A 136 -5.59 9.50 -5.38
CA VAL A 136 -4.26 9.52 -4.79
C VAL A 136 -3.64 8.12 -4.79
N ASP A 137 -2.31 8.05 -4.77
CA ASP A 137 -1.61 6.82 -4.43
C ASP A 137 -1.60 6.63 -2.91
N ILE A 138 -1.98 5.45 -2.44
CA ILE A 138 -2.09 5.19 -1.01
C ILE A 138 -0.73 5.18 -0.30
N PHE A 139 0.36 4.94 -1.05
CA PHE A 139 1.73 4.92 -0.53
C PHE A 139 2.48 6.23 -0.77
N ASP A 140 1.83 7.28 -1.27
CA ASP A 140 2.47 8.61 -1.25
C ASP A 140 2.68 9.06 0.20
N ASP A 141 3.84 9.66 0.48
CA ASP A 141 4.15 10.31 1.77
C ASP A 141 3.12 11.38 2.10
N ASP A 142 2.92 11.58 3.40
CA ASP A 142 1.92 12.49 3.91
C ASP A 142 2.28 13.07 5.28
N ASP A 143 1.56 14.10 5.69
CA ASP A 143 1.78 14.76 6.97
C ASP A 143 1.26 13.90 8.14
N PRO A 144 2.03 13.78 9.25
CA PRO A 144 1.59 13.09 10.46
C PRO A 144 0.26 13.61 11.04
N GLU A 145 -0.07 14.89 10.86
CA GLU A 145 -1.33 15.48 11.29
C GLU A 145 -2.53 15.00 10.48
N SER A 146 -2.30 14.52 9.25
CA SER A 146 -3.34 13.99 8.36
C SER A 146 -3.72 12.54 8.68
N TYR A 147 -2.96 11.87 9.52
CA TYR A 147 -3.20 10.49 9.93
C TYR A 147 -4.53 10.33 10.69
N SER A 148 -5.23 9.23 10.41
CA SER A 148 -6.34 8.73 11.25
C SER A 148 -6.11 7.30 11.66
N SER A 149 -6.78 6.86 12.74
CA SER A 149 -6.86 5.43 13.04
C SER A 149 -7.58 4.69 11.91
N VAL A 150 -7.33 3.37 11.77
CA VAL A 150 -8.08 2.55 10.80
C VAL A 150 -9.59 2.59 11.12
N SER A 151 -9.96 2.55 12.39
CA SER A 151 -11.37 2.62 12.84
C SER A 151 -12.04 3.94 12.44
N ASP A 152 -11.36 5.08 12.63
CA ASP A 152 -11.91 6.40 12.25
C ASP A 152 -12.07 6.54 10.73
N GLN A 153 -11.15 5.93 9.97
CA GLN A 153 -11.20 5.90 8.51
C GLN A 153 -12.40 5.08 8.01
N GLU A 154 -12.63 3.90 8.60
CA GLU A 154 -13.79 3.04 8.31
C GLU A 154 -15.12 3.73 8.64
N ALA A 155 -15.18 4.41 9.81
CA ALA A 155 -16.36 5.18 10.22
C ALA A 155 -16.64 6.34 9.26
N PHE A 156 -15.60 7.07 8.84
CA PHE A 156 -15.76 8.17 7.88
C PHE A 156 -16.22 7.68 6.51
N ALA A 157 -15.68 6.57 6.01
CA ALA A 157 -16.10 5.98 4.75
C ALA A 157 -17.56 5.53 4.78
N SER A 158 -18.01 4.97 5.90
CA SER A 158 -19.41 4.56 6.10
C SER A 158 -20.34 5.77 6.09
N ALA A 159 -20.01 6.82 6.85
CA ALA A 159 -20.77 8.07 6.87
C ALA A 159 -20.79 8.77 5.49
N TRP A 160 -19.69 8.69 4.74
CA TRP A 160 -19.64 9.21 3.37
C TRP A 160 -20.60 8.45 2.45
N LEU A 161 -20.64 7.12 2.51
CA LEU A 161 -21.59 6.32 1.71
C LEU A 161 -23.05 6.67 2.02
N GLU A 162 -23.38 6.87 3.30
CA GLU A 162 -24.72 7.32 3.72
C GLU A 162 -25.06 8.71 3.18
N SER A 163 -24.08 9.61 3.10
CA SER A 163 -24.27 10.98 2.59
C SER A 163 -24.58 11.07 1.09
N LEU A 164 -24.40 9.99 0.33
CA LEU A 164 -24.67 9.92 -1.11
C LEU A 164 -26.08 9.42 -1.44
N GLN A 165 -26.86 9.01 -0.44
CA GLN A 165 -28.25 8.56 -0.57
C GLN A 165 -29.19 9.75 -0.70
#